data_AF-A0A8B3LUI4-F1
#
_entry.id   AF-A0A8B3LUI4-F1
#
_cell.length_a   1.000
_cell.length_b   1.000
_cell.length_c   1.000
_cell.angle_alpha   90.00
_cell.angle_beta   90.00
_cell.angle_gamma   90.00
#
_symmetry.space_group_name_H-M   'P 1'
#
loop_
_entity.id
_entity.type
_entity.pdbx_description
1 polymer ?
#
loop_
_entity_poly.entity_id
_entity_poly.type
_entity_poly.pdbx_seq_one_letter_code
_entity_poly.pdbx_strand_id
1 'polypeptide(L)'
;MNQSVTQPWVQGISFMQQTVLLTAIRGPDGIGKYHPCKFMLRWFRRCVLLSAMDGRALTDPAERNGGSFTGPSYEATVRPVYKEWYGPMDKIVGDYLRSLDELPHHFQMHFLHAVQIVGFKHPDEVIRSWWAQVYLRLVNDLHLHPESEAEMDRRLGDNRAQWLERNDAATVD
;
A
#
# COMPACT_ATOMS: atom_id res chain seq x y z
N MET A 1 -9.27 -12.25 -24.49
CA MET A 1 -8.01 -12.07 -23.74
C MET A 1 -8.37 -12.00 -22.27
N ASN A 2 -7.69 -12.76 -21.40
CA ASN A 2 -7.93 -12.67 -19.96
C ASN A 2 -7.23 -11.41 -19.44
N GLN A 3 -7.97 -10.54 -18.75
CA GLN A 3 -7.44 -9.34 -18.13
C GLN A 3 -6.78 -9.68 -16.79
N SER A 4 -5.61 -9.08 -16.49
CA SER A 4 -5.01 -9.20 -15.16
C SER A 4 -5.93 -8.60 -14.09
N VAL A 5 -5.89 -9.13 -12.88
CA VAL A 5 -6.57 -8.54 -11.70
C VAL A 5 -5.83 -7.31 -11.16
N THR A 6 -4.56 -7.12 -11.53
CA THR A 6 -3.79 -5.93 -11.17
C THR A 6 -4.07 -4.79 -12.13
N GLN A 7 -3.92 -3.55 -11.66
CA GLN A 7 -3.97 -2.38 -12.52
C GLN A 7 -2.80 -2.40 -13.53
N PRO A 8 -2.96 -1.80 -14.72
CA PRO A 8 -1.93 -1.85 -15.77
C PRO A 8 -0.55 -1.34 -15.32
N TRP A 9 -0.51 -0.31 -14.47
CA TRP A 9 0.76 0.28 -14.01
C TRP A 9 1.63 -0.69 -13.22
N VAL A 10 1.01 -1.65 -12.51
CA VAL A 10 1.72 -2.69 -11.75
C VAL A 10 2.54 -3.58 -12.68
N GLN A 11 2.12 -3.75 -13.94
CA GLN A 11 2.87 -4.55 -14.91
C GLN A 11 4.09 -3.81 -15.48
N GLY A 12 4.20 -2.50 -15.21
CA GLY A 12 5.30 -1.65 -15.68
C GLY A 12 6.47 -1.50 -14.71
N ILE A 13 6.43 -2.14 -13.54
CA ILE A 13 7.50 -2.10 -12.53
C ILE A 13 8.21 -3.47 -12.41
N SER A 14 9.33 -3.55 -11.68
CA SER A 14 10.11 -4.79 -11.51
C SER A 14 9.27 -5.94 -10.93
N PHE A 15 9.63 -7.18 -11.22
CA PHE A 15 8.95 -8.34 -10.64
C PHE A 15 9.04 -8.36 -9.12
N MET A 16 10.19 -7.98 -8.54
CA MET A 16 10.30 -7.87 -7.08
C MET A 16 9.32 -6.84 -6.49
N GLN A 17 9.17 -5.66 -7.11
CA GLN A 17 8.18 -4.67 -6.66
C GLN A 17 6.75 -5.20 -6.81
N GLN A 18 6.44 -5.87 -7.92
CA GLN A 18 5.15 -6.54 -8.10
C GLN A 18 4.89 -7.56 -6.98
N THR A 19 5.87 -8.39 -6.63
CA THR A 19 5.76 -9.38 -5.55
C THR A 19 5.52 -8.72 -4.19
N VAL A 20 6.21 -7.62 -3.89
CA VAL A 20 5.98 -6.86 -2.63
C VAL A 20 4.55 -6.33 -2.58
N LEU A 21 4.07 -5.70 -3.66
CA LEU A 21 2.69 -5.21 -3.73
C LEU A 21 1.69 -6.35 -3.51
N LEU A 22 1.87 -7.47 -4.20
CA LEU A 22 0.96 -8.61 -4.13
C LEU A 22 0.97 -9.31 -2.76
N THR A 23 2.12 -9.39 -2.12
CA THR A 23 2.26 -9.97 -0.77
C THR A 23 1.54 -9.12 0.28
N ALA A 24 1.62 -7.78 0.17
CA ALA A 24 0.99 -6.85 1.10
C ALA A 24 -0.55 -6.73 0.94
N ILE A 25 -1.14 -7.27 -0.12
CA ILE A 25 -2.60 -7.23 -0.34
C ILE A 25 -3.35 -7.95 0.78
N ARG A 26 -2.78 -9.05 1.30
CA ARG A 26 -3.34 -9.78 2.44
C ARG A 26 -3.03 -9.01 3.73
N GLY A 27 -4.08 -8.76 4.51
CA GLY A 27 -3.89 -8.26 5.87
C GLY A 27 -3.38 -9.36 6.80
N PRO A 28 -2.85 -8.99 7.97
CA PRO A 28 -2.41 -9.98 8.95
C PRO A 28 -3.62 -10.71 9.52
N ASP A 29 -3.42 -11.98 9.88
CA ASP A 29 -4.43 -12.74 10.60
C ASP A 29 -4.47 -12.32 12.09
N GLY A 30 -5.55 -12.66 12.79
CA GLY A 30 -5.70 -12.38 14.23
C GLY A 30 -6.16 -10.95 14.59
N ILE A 31 -6.21 -10.02 13.64
CA ILE A 31 -6.68 -8.64 13.89
C ILE A 31 -8.22 -8.51 13.83
N GLY A 32 -8.75 -7.61 14.68
CA GLY A 32 -10.18 -7.33 14.78
C GLY A 32 -10.85 -6.97 13.44
N LYS A 33 -12.16 -7.26 13.30
CA LYS A 33 -12.94 -7.02 12.07
C LYS A 33 -12.90 -5.56 11.60
N TYR A 34 -12.81 -4.60 12.53
CA TYR A 34 -12.82 -3.16 12.25
C TYR A 34 -11.53 -2.47 12.70
N HIS A 35 -10.43 -3.22 12.80
CA HIS A 35 -9.12 -2.66 13.11
C HIS A 35 -8.69 -1.66 12.01
N PRO A 36 -8.06 -0.51 12.33
CA PRO A 36 -7.64 0.52 11.36
C PRO A 36 -6.86 -0.01 10.15
N CYS A 37 -5.99 -1.01 10.37
CA CYS A 37 -5.27 -1.72 9.31
C CYS A 37 -6.17 -2.20 8.16
N LYS A 38 -7.39 -2.66 8.42
CA LYS A 38 -8.29 -3.13 7.36
C LYS A 38 -8.78 -2.01 6.46
N PHE A 39 -8.99 -0.82 7.00
CA PHE A 39 -9.38 0.35 6.22
C PHE A 39 -8.20 0.86 5.39
N MET A 40 -6.98 0.87 5.95
CA MET A 40 -5.75 1.13 5.19
C MET A 40 -5.57 0.15 4.02
N LEU A 41 -5.75 -1.15 4.29
CA LEU A 41 -5.60 -2.19 3.27
C LEU A 41 -6.65 -2.14 2.18
N ARG A 42 -7.89 -1.72 2.49
CA ARG A 42 -8.93 -1.51 1.46
C ARG A 42 -8.48 -0.45 0.47
N TRP A 43 -7.96 0.68 0.98
CA TRP A 43 -7.45 1.71 0.10
C TRP A 43 -6.22 1.25 -0.69
N PHE A 44 -5.26 0.60 -0.03
CA PHE A 44 -4.08 0.06 -0.70
C PHE A 44 -4.44 -0.90 -1.84
N ARG A 45 -5.36 -1.83 -1.59
CA ARG A 45 -5.84 -2.78 -2.62
C ARG A 45 -6.47 -2.07 -3.80
N ARG A 46 -7.21 -0.98 -3.57
CA ARG A 46 -7.81 -0.17 -4.63
C ARG A 46 -6.79 0.54 -5.52
N CYS A 47 -5.57 0.77 -5.02
CA CYS A 47 -4.48 1.34 -5.81
C CYS A 47 -3.73 0.29 -6.66
N VAL A 48 -3.80 -0.99 -6.27
CA VAL A 48 -3.04 -2.08 -6.92
C VAL A 48 -3.92 -2.98 -7.79
N LEU A 49 -5.17 -3.20 -7.37
CA LEU A 49 -6.09 -4.13 -8.00
C LEU A 49 -7.20 -3.41 -8.77
N LEU A 50 -7.74 -4.12 -9.75
CA LEU A 50 -9.03 -3.83 -10.35
C LEU A 50 -10.14 -4.41 -9.47
N SER A 51 -11.28 -3.72 -9.44
CA SER A 51 -12.48 -4.20 -8.77
C SER A 51 -12.95 -5.51 -9.39
N ALA A 52 -13.12 -6.55 -8.57
CA ALA A 52 -13.60 -7.85 -9.03
C ALA A 52 -15.06 -7.83 -9.54
N MET A 53 -15.82 -6.78 -9.23
CA MET A 53 -17.23 -6.67 -9.62
C MET A 53 -17.43 -6.14 -11.04
N ASP A 54 -16.53 -5.26 -11.50
CA ASP A 54 -16.70 -4.50 -12.75
C ASP A 54 -15.38 -4.20 -13.48
N GLY A 55 -14.24 -4.74 -13.02
CA GLY A 55 -12.96 -4.68 -13.71
C GLY A 55 -12.30 -3.30 -13.77
N ARG A 56 -12.80 -2.30 -13.03
CA ARG A 56 -12.24 -0.94 -13.03
C ARG A 56 -11.35 -0.64 -11.83
N ALA A 57 -10.46 0.32 -11.99
CA ALA A 57 -9.74 0.92 -10.88
C ALA A 57 -10.71 1.78 -10.04
N LEU A 58 -10.66 1.63 -8.72
CA LEU A 58 -11.42 2.47 -7.79
C LEU A 58 -10.49 3.55 -7.24
N THR A 59 -10.64 4.79 -7.68
CA THR A 59 -9.73 5.90 -7.32
C THR A 59 -10.24 6.78 -6.19
N ASP A 60 -11.31 6.34 -5.52
CA ASP A 60 -11.89 7.01 -4.36
C ASP A 60 -12.00 6.00 -3.20
N PRO A 61 -11.41 6.25 -2.02
CA PRO A 61 -11.49 5.35 -0.86
C PRO A 61 -12.90 5.26 -0.23
N ALA A 62 -13.82 6.18 -0.51
CA ALA A 62 -15.20 6.17 -0.01
C ALA A 62 -16.18 5.41 -0.91
N GLU A 63 -15.76 5.08 -2.13
CA GLU A 63 -16.63 4.42 -3.09
C GLU A 63 -17.16 3.09 -2.54
N ARG A 64 -18.43 2.75 -2.75
CA ARG A 64 -19.05 1.55 -2.13
C ARG A 64 -18.80 0.23 -2.85
N ASN A 65 -18.21 0.29 -4.04
CA ASN A 65 -17.93 -0.90 -4.83
C ASN A 65 -16.84 -1.79 -4.19
N GLY A 66 -16.67 -3.03 -4.66
CA GLY A 66 -15.55 -3.89 -4.25
C GLY A 66 -15.76 -4.74 -2.98
N GLY A 67 -16.99 -4.80 -2.45
CA GLY A 67 -17.36 -5.71 -1.36
C GLY A 67 -16.59 -5.45 -0.06
N SER A 68 -16.32 -6.48 0.74
CA SER A 68 -15.56 -6.31 2.01
C SER A 68 -14.04 -6.17 1.79
N PHE A 69 -13.55 -6.57 0.61
CA PHE A 69 -12.13 -6.71 0.30
C PHE A 69 -11.51 -5.41 -0.25
N THR A 70 -12.15 -4.85 -1.28
CA THR A 70 -11.85 -3.52 -1.85
C THR A 70 -13.03 -2.58 -1.59
N GLY A 71 -13.73 -2.73 -0.46
CA GLY A 71 -14.81 -1.84 -0.03
C GLY A 71 -14.35 -0.47 0.43
N PRO A 72 -15.28 0.39 0.88
CA PRO A 72 -14.94 1.71 1.36
C PRO A 72 -14.05 1.64 2.61
N SER A 73 -13.11 2.57 2.71
CA SER A 73 -12.23 2.75 3.87
C SER A 73 -12.92 3.55 4.96
N TYR A 74 -13.91 4.37 4.60
CA TYR A 74 -14.79 5.09 5.53
C TYR A 74 -16.16 5.32 4.89
N GLU A 75 -17.18 5.58 5.73
CA GLU A 75 -18.50 6.00 5.25
C GLU A 75 -18.48 7.51 4.98
N ALA A 76 -18.71 7.89 3.72
CA ALA A 76 -18.92 9.29 3.37
C ALA A 76 -20.38 9.69 3.65
N THR A 77 -20.58 10.73 4.46
CA THR A 77 -21.92 11.30 4.73
C THR A 77 -22.45 12.12 3.55
N VAL A 78 -21.55 12.67 2.75
CA VAL A 78 -21.78 13.34 1.47
C VAL A 78 -20.73 12.81 0.50
N ARG A 79 -21.08 12.58 -0.78
CA ARG A 79 -20.05 12.23 -1.77
C ARG A 79 -18.99 13.33 -1.75
N PRO A 80 -17.71 13.02 -1.45
CA PRO A 80 -16.67 14.02 -1.40
C PRO A 80 -16.63 14.76 -2.74
N VAL A 81 -16.44 16.07 -2.71
CA VAL A 81 -16.01 16.77 -3.92
C VAL A 81 -14.68 16.15 -4.32
N TYR A 82 -14.42 16.07 -5.62
CA TYR A 82 -13.26 15.38 -6.19
C TYR A 82 -11.99 15.57 -5.35
N LYS A 83 -11.45 14.46 -4.83
CA LYS A 83 -10.21 14.38 -4.02
C LYS A 83 -10.26 14.95 -2.60
N GLU A 84 -11.41 15.28 -2.03
CA GLU A 84 -11.51 15.68 -0.60
C GLU A 84 -11.38 14.50 0.40
N TRP A 85 -11.03 13.31 -0.08
CA TRP A 85 -10.94 12.11 0.74
C TRP A 85 -9.71 12.05 1.66
N TYR A 86 -8.74 12.97 1.51
CA TYR A 86 -7.51 12.95 2.31
C TYR A 86 -7.78 13.08 3.81
N GLY A 87 -8.63 14.02 4.23
CA GLY A 87 -8.89 14.27 5.65
C GLY A 87 -9.41 13.02 6.39
N PRO A 88 -10.47 12.35 5.89
CA PRO A 88 -10.92 11.07 6.43
C PRO A 88 -9.85 9.98 6.42
N MET A 89 -9.07 9.86 5.34
CA MET A 89 -8.00 8.87 5.25
C MET A 89 -6.84 9.19 6.20
N ASP A 90 -6.49 10.45 6.42
CA ASP A 90 -5.44 10.87 7.35
C ASP A 90 -5.79 10.52 8.79
N LYS A 91 -7.08 10.60 9.14
CA LYS A 91 -7.59 10.08 10.42
C LYS A 91 -7.37 8.57 10.51
N ILE A 92 -7.70 7.80 9.46
CA ILE A 92 -7.47 6.35 9.43
C ILE A 92 -5.98 6.01 9.56
N VAL A 93 -5.10 6.73 8.88
CA VAL A 93 -3.64 6.56 9.02
C VAL A 93 -3.21 6.88 10.45
N GLY A 94 -3.75 7.94 11.05
CA GLY A 94 -3.48 8.29 12.45
C GLY A 94 -3.91 7.18 13.42
N ASP A 95 -5.09 6.61 13.21
CA ASP A 95 -5.58 5.49 14.03
C ASP A 95 -4.75 4.22 13.78
N TYR A 96 -4.30 3.98 12.55
CA TYR A 96 -3.39 2.89 12.19
C TYR A 96 -2.03 3.01 12.89
N LEU A 97 -1.41 4.19 12.88
CA LEU A 97 -0.13 4.44 13.54
C LEU A 97 -0.23 4.19 15.06
N ARG A 98 -1.32 4.63 15.69
CA ARG A 98 -1.56 4.40 17.13
C ARG A 98 -1.78 2.94 17.50
N SER A 99 -2.07 2.07 16.52
CA SER A 99 -2.34 0.65 16.74
C SER A 99 -1.27 -0.26 16.12
N LEU A 100 -0.10 0.28 15.73
CA LEU A 100 0.95 -0.48 15.05
C LEU A 100 1.52 -1.63 15.88
N ASP A 101 1.63 -1.46 17.20
CA ASP A 101 2.12 -2.50 18.12
C ASP A 101 1.20 -3.73 18.19
N GLU A 102 -0.05 -3.61 17.72
CA GLU A 102 -1.00 -4.72 17.62
C GLU A 102 -0.74 -5.61 16.39
N LEU A 103 0.13 -5.18 15.46
CA LEU A 103 0.34 -5.83 14.18
C LEU A 103 1.59 -6.72 14.18
N PRO A 104 1.57 -7.86 13.47
CA PRO A 104 2.77 -8.64 13.24
C PRO A 104 3.84 -7.79 12.55
N HIS A 105 5.03 -7.73 13.14
CA HIS A 105 6.15 -6.92 12.62
C HIS A 105 6.45 -7.22 11.15
N HIS A 106 6.45 -8.50 10.75
CA HIS A 106 6.72 -8.90 9.36
C HIS A 106 5.67 -8.33 8.38
N PHE A 107 4.39 -8.31 8.77
CA PHE A 107 3.36 -7.67 7.95
C PHE A 107 3.61 -6.16 7.84
N GLN A 108 3.92 -5.50 8.95
CA GLN A 108 4.18 -4.06 8.97
C GLN A 108 5.35 -3.68 8.05
N MET A 109 6.44 -4.45 8.05
CA MET A 109 7.59 -4.20 7.17
C MET A 109 7.23 -4.36 5.69
N HIS A 110 6.51 -5.43 5.32
CA HIS A 110 6.03 -5.59 3.94
C HIS A 110 5.07 -4.49 3.52
N PHE A 111 4.16 -4.08 4.41
CA PHE A 111 3.22 -3.01 4.12
C PHE A 111 3.93 -1.66 3.94
N LEU A 112 4.92 -1.35 4.77
CA LEU A 112 5.76 -0.15 4.61
C LEU A 112 6.43 -0.10 3.23
N HIS A 113 7.04 -1.20 2.78
CA HIS A 113 7.64 -1.28 1.44
C HIS A 113 6.59 -1.19 0.32
N ALA A 114 5.42 -1.81 0.48
CA ALA A 114 4.37 -1.72 -0.51
C ALA A 114 3.83 -0.29 -0.65
N VAL A 115 3.65 0.42 0.48
CA VAL A 115 3.24 1.83 0.50
C VAL A 115 4.31 2.73 -0.14
N GLN A 116 5.59 2.46 0.11
CA GLN A 116 6.71 3.13 -0.57
C GLN A 116 6.60 3.02 -2.09
N ILE A 117 6.36 1.80 -2.61
CA ILE A 117 6.22 1.55 -4.05
C ILE A 117 5.04 2.35 -4.63
N VAL A 118 3.87 2.33 -3.98
CA VAL A 118 2.71 3.12 -4.44
C VAL A 118 3.02 4.62 -4.39
N GLY A 119 3.72 5.07 -3.35
CA GLY A 119 4.13 6.45 -3.17
C GLY A 119 5.11 6.97 -4.23
N PHE A 120 5.87 6.09 -4.89
CA PHE A 120 6.74 6.47 -6.00
C PHE A 120 6.15 6.19 -7.38
N LYS A 121 5.47 5.04 -7.56
CA LYS A 121 5.18 4.48 -8.88
C LYS A 121 3.73 4.64 -9.34
N HIS A 122 2.79 4.99 -8.46
CA HIS A 122 1.38 5.07 -8.85
C HIS A 122 1.15 6.19 -9.90
N PRO A 123 0.38 5.94 -10.99
CA PRO A 123 0.25 6.90 -12.10
C PRO A 123 -0.61 8.11 -11.77
N ASP A 124 -1.61 7.97 -10.89
CA ASP A 124 -2.35 9.11 -10.36
C ASP A 124 -1.48 9.86 -9.35
N GLU A 125 -1.09 11.09 -9.71
CA GLU A 125 -0.19 11.95 -8.93
C GLU A 125 -0.70 12.22 -7.51
N VAL A 126 -2.02 12.28 -7.32
CA VAL A 126 -2.63 12.58 -6.04
C VAL A 126 -2.58 11.36 -5.13
N ILE A 127 -2.91 10.19 -5.66
CA ILE A 127 -2.80 8.92 -4.92
C ILE A 127 -1.34 8.68 -4.57
N ARG A 128 -0.43 8.88 -5.54
CA ARG A 128 1.01 8.78 -5.36
C ARG A 128 1.51 9.70 -4.23
N SER A 129 1.19 10.98 -4.31
CA SER A 129 1.64 11.98 -3.32
C SER A 129 1.12 11.68 -1.92
N TRP A 130 -0.13 11.23 -1.80
CA TRP A 130 -0.68 10.86 -0.49
C TRP A 130 0.01 9.62 0.09
N TRP A 131 0.21 8.56 -0.70
CA TRP A 131 0.94 7.38 -0.23
C TRP A 131 2.41 7.66 0.08
N ALA A 132 3.06 8.60 -0.64
CA ALA A 132 4.40 9.06 -0.29
C ALA A 132 4.43 9.73 1.10
N GLN A 133 3.41 10.52 1.43
CA GLN A 133 3.29 11.09 2.78
C GLN A 133 3.04 10.01 3.84
N VAL A 134 2.21 9.00 3.54
CA VAL A 134 2.01 7.85 4.45
C VAL A 134 3.31 7.09 4.65
N TYR A 135 4.09 6.84 3.60
CA TYR A 135 5.41 6.22 3.70
C TYR A 135 6.32 6.97 4.67
N LEU A 136 6.43 8.30 4.51
CA LEU A 136 7.24 9.13 5.40
C LEU A 136 6.75 9.06 6.86
N ARG A 137 5.43 9.05 7.08
CA ARG A 137 4.87 8.89 8.43
C ARG A 137 5.26 7.56 9.07
N LEU A 138 5.20 6.45 8.31
CA LEU A 138 5.58 5.12 8.79
C LEU A 138 7.08 5.01 9.09
N VAL A 139 7.91 5.56 8.22
CA VAL A 139 9.37 5.62 8.41
C VAL A 139 9.73 6.40 9.67
N ASN A 140 9.11 7.58 9.85
CA ASN A 140 9.38 8.44 11.00
C ASN A 140 8.91 7.79 12.31
N ASP A 141 7.77 7.12 12.31
CA ASP A 141 7.25 6.39 13.47
C ASP A 141 8.20 5.28 13.93
N LEU A 142 8.79 4.56 12.96
CA LEU A 142 9.83 3.55 13.21
C LEU A 142 11.24 4.14 13.40
N HIS A 143 11.40 5.46 13.38
CA HIS A 143 12.69 6.16 13.51
C HIS A 143 13.73 5.73 12.46
N LEU A 144 13.27 5.37 11.26
CA LEU A 144 14.10 4.97 10.12
C LEU A 144 14.49 6.18 9.26
N HIS A 145 15.43 5.98 8.35
CA HIS A 145 15.72 6.96 7.29
C HIS A 145 14.89 6.65 6.04
N PRO A 146 14.19 7.64 5.47
CA PRO A 146 13.42 7.41 4.25
C PRO A 146 14.36 7.16 3.08
N GLU A 147 14.08 6.08 2.36
CA GLU A 147 14.82 5.67 1.18
C GLU A 147 14.24 6.39 -0.05
N SER A 148 15.12 6.89 -0.92
CA SER A 148 14.76 7.50 -2.20
C SER A 148 14.21 6.48 -3.19
N GLU A 149 13.55 6.95 -4.26
CA GLU A 149 13.05 6.07 -5.32
C GLU A 149 14.18 5.25 -5.97
N ALA A 150 15.34 5.86 -6.21
CA ALA A 150 16.48 5.18 -6.82
C ALA A 150 17.08 4.08 -5.93
N GLU A 151 17.14 4.32 -4.62
CA GLU A 151 17.59 3.30 -3.67
C GLU A 151 16.57 2.16 -3.54
N MET A 152 15.27 2.48 -3.54
CA MET A 152 14.21 1.47 -3.57
C MET A 152 14.27 0.63 -4.85
N ASP A 153 14.42 1.27 -6.02
CA ASP A 153 14.53 0.58 -7.31
C ASP A 153 15.78 -0.32 -7.37
N ARG A 154 16.87 0.09 -6.72
CA ARG A 154 18.08 -0.73 -6.59
C ARG A 154 17.83 -1.94 -5.67
N ARG A 155 17.20 -1.75 -4.52
CA ARG A 155 16.94 -2.82 -3.53
C ARG A 155 15.85 -3.79 -3.96
N LEU A 156 14.80 -3.29 -4.61
CA LEU A 156 13.64 -4.04 -5.09
C LEU A 156 13.64 -4.19 -6.62
N GLY A 157 14.80 -4.11 -7.25
CA GLY A 157 14.96 -4.39 -8.68
C GLY A 157 15.12 -5.89 -8.96
N ASP A 158 15.05 -6.30 -10.22
CA ASP A 158 15.19 -7.72 -10.62
C ASP A 158 16.66 -8.15 -10.71
N ASN A 159 17.53 -7.63 -9.83
CA ASN A 159 18.96 -7.90 -9.78
C ASN A 159 19.37 -8.47 -8.41
N ARG A 160 19.76 -9.75 -8.39
CA ARG A 160 20.14 -10.46 -7.15
C ARG A 160 21.34 -9.83 -6.43
N ALA A 161 22.35 -9.35 -7.18
CA ALA A 161 23.53 -8.76 -6.56
C ALA A 161 23.15 -7.47 -5.81
N GLN A 162 22.36 -6.60 -6.44
CA GLN A 162 21.86 -5.37 -5.82
C GLN A 162 20.96 -5.67 -4.60
N TRP A 163 20.10 -6.69 -4.70
CA TRP A 163 19.27 -7.13 -3.57
C TRP A 163 20.09 -7.55 -2.35
N LEU A 164 21.24 -8.22 -2.56
CA LEU A 164 22.12 -8.69 -1.49
C LEU A 164 23.05 -7.61 -0.90
N GLU A 165 23.20 -6.43 -1.53
CA GLU A 165 24.20 -5.43 -1.14
C GLU A 165 24.09 -4.96 0.31
N ARG A 166 22.89 -5.01 0.88
CA ARG A 166 22.59 -4.54 2.25
C ARG A 166 22.08 -5.65 3.16
N ASN A 167 22.12 -6.91 2.72
CA ASN A 167 21.69 -8.01 3.56
C ASN A 167 22.65 -8.20 4.73
N ASP A 168 22.09 -8.57 5.88
CA ASP A 168 22.88 -9.00 7.01
C ASP A 168 23.56 -10.34 6.68
N ALA A 169 24.79 -10.55 7.14
CA ALA A 169 25.54 -11.78 6.87
C ALA A 169 24.81 -13.04 7.38
N ALA A 170 23.93 -12.90 8.38
CA ALA A 170 23.13 -13.99 8.92
C ALA A 170 21.98 -14.45 8.01
N THR A 171 21.61 -13.67 6.98
CA THR A 171 20.46 -13.96 6.10
C THR A 171 20.84 -14.14 4.62
N VAL A 172 22.14 -14.31 4.34
CA VAL A 172 22.62 -14.67 3.01
C VAL A 172 22.58 -16.18 2.85
N ASP A 173 21.74 -16.67 1.92
CA ASP A 173 21.68 -18.09 1.49
C ASP A 173 22.97 -18.54 0.76
#